data_AF-V9L9U4-F1
#
_entry.id   AF-V9L9U4-F1
#
_cell.length_a   1.000
_cell.length_b   1.000
_cell.length_c   1.000
_cell.angle_alpha   90.00
_cell.angle_beta   90.00
_cell.angle_gamma   90.00
#
_symmetry.space_group_name_H-M   'P 1'
#
loop_
_entity.id
_entity.type
_entity.pdbx_description
1 polymer ?
#
loop_
_entity_poly.entity_id
_entity_poly.type
_entity_poly.pdbx_seq_one_letter_code
_entity_poly.pdbx_strand_id
1 'polypeptide(L)'
;GTKNLGLHSTSGLSTAGFRTAKYIPEEWHQNNFSKYYQSFADRDTAENLRHESKKLISDTEKRTQDTQAESTKRLGERLQDIFFWKSELKREIEDLTAETELLREQKRRLEVALDANEIAFFITNDNLENRERRQGPDLVKDEVEDELIRELDLIQNVRGVLKRTLDQAITQIRKNRDAKELMEMDWSDKYEAYKIDVKGGGLNNQSTNIQYHPNSSKFEDNTSTPESWAQFTHCNIYKGEQERINSINLRSLIDNVLLETSEDLREQYDRVNAAFNRRLEEMSDAKAKLDHHLR
;
A
#
# COMPACT_ATOMS: atom_id res chain seq x y z
N GLY A 1 -14.15 52.69 -3.12
CA GLY A 1 -14.06 54.12 -2.78
C GLY A 1 -14.39 54.94 -4.01
N THR A 2 -15.68 55.22 -4.21
CA THR A 2 -16.20 56.10 -5.25
C THR A 2 -17.08 57.11 -4.52
N LYS A 3 -16.56 58.34 -4.41
CA LYS A 3 -17.24 59.45 -3.74
C LYS A 3 -18.45 59.86 -4.59
N ASN A 4 -19.65 59.67 -4.05
CA ASN A 4 -20.85 60.34 -4.55
C ASN A 4 -20.70 61.84 -4.28
N LEU A 5 -20.34 62.60 -5.32
CA LEU A 5 -20.45 64.06 -5.32
C LEU A 5 -21.94 64.40 -5.43
N GLY A 6 -22.51 64.91 -4.34
CA GLY A 6 -23.83 65.52 -4.39
C GLY A 6 -23.84 66.67 -5.40
N LEU A 7 -24.69 66.57 -6.41
CA LEU A 7 -25.03 67.68 -7.29
C LEU A 7 -25.75 68.74 -6.46
N HIS A 8 -25.00 69.70 -5.93
CA HIS A 8 -25.56 70.96 -5.47
C HIS A 8 -26.07 71.71 -6.71
N SER A 9 -27.39 71.77 -6.86
CA SER A 9 -28.06 72.66 -7.80
C SER A 9 -27.75 74.11 -7.39
N THR A 10 -26.68 74.67 -7.97
CA THR A 10 -26.32 76.08 -7.88
C THR A 10 -27.28 76.88 -8.76
N SER A 11 -28.45 77.20 -8.21
CA SER A 11 -29.38 78.17 -8.79
C SER A 11 -29.54 79.35 -7.83
N GLY A 12 -28.85 80.45 -8.12
CA GLY A 12 -29.13 81.77 -7.54
C GLY A 12 -27.89 82.59 -7.20
N LEU A 13 -27.43 83.44 -8.13
CA LEU A 13 -26.62 84.61 -7.82
C LEU A 13 -27.37 85.50 -6.81
N SER A 14 -26.83 85.66 -5.60
CA SER A 14 -27.38 86.56 -4.58
C SER A 14 -26.99 88.00 -4.87
N THR A 15 -27.91 88.77 -5.47
CA THR A 15 -27.88 90.24 -5.41
C THR A 15 -28.66 90.70 -4.18
N ALA A 16 -28.01 91.50 -3.34
CA ALA A 16 -28.55 92.02 -2.09
C ALA A 16 -29.62 93.09 -2.36
N GLY A 17 -30.86 92.80 -1.98
CA GLY A 17 -32.00 93.71 -1.98
C GLY A 17 -33.21 92.99 -1.37
N PHE A 18 -33.90 93.65 -0.43
CA PHE A 18 -35.01 93.16 0.38
C PHE A 18 -35.91 92.10 -0.33
N ARG A 19 -35.69 90.81 -0.04
CA ARG A 19 -36.64 89.74 -0.41
C ARG A 19 -37.67 89.60 0.70
N THR A 20 -38.94 89.81 0.36
CA THR A 20 -40.05 89.28 1.16
C THR A 20 -39.89 87.75 1.20
N ALA A 21 -40.08 87.11 2.36
CA ALA A 21 -39.88 85.66 2.55
C ALA A 21 -40.92 84.76 1.80
N LYS A 22 -41.59 85.29 0.78
CA LYS A 22 -42.66 84.64 0.03
C LYS A 22 -42.21 84.44 -1.42
N TYR A 23 -42.25 83.20 -1.88
CA TYR A 23 -41.97 82.82 -3.27
C TYR A 23 -42.98 83.46 -4.22
N ILE A 24 -42.53 83.90 -5.40
CA ILE A 24 -43.44 84.29 -6.48
C ILE A 24 -44.02 83.04 -7.17
N PRO A 25 -45.22 83.10 -7.77
CA PRO A 25 -45.86 81.93 -8.37
C PRO A 25 -44.98 81.15 -9.35
N GLU A 26 -44.16 81.85 -10.15
CA GLU A 26 -43.21 81.23 -11.08
C GLU A 26 -42.17 80.34 -10.37
N GLU A 27 -41.59 80.82 -9.26
CA GLU A 27 -40.64 80.06 -8.45
C GLU A 27 -41.31 78.83 -7.80
N TRP A 28 -42.60 78.94 -7.42
CA TRP A 28 -43.39 77.81 -6.90
C TRP A 28 -43.67 76.77 -8.00
N HIS A 29 -44.06 77.20 -9.19
CA HIS A 29 -44.28 76.33 -10.34
C HIS A 29 -42.99 75.60 -10.75
N GLN A 30 -41.87 76.31 -10.79
CA GLN A 30 -40.57 75.73 -11.15
C GLN A 30 -40.06 74.75 -10.09
N ASN A 31 -40.26 75.04 -8.80
CA ASN A 31 -39.94 74.10 -7.71
C ASN A 31 -40.79 72.83 -7.77
N ASN A 32 -42.10 72.95 -7.98
CA ASN A 32 -42.96 71.78 -8.15
C ASN A 32 -42.61 70.98 -9.39
N PHE A 33 -42.31 71.62 -10.52
CA PHE A 33 -41.85 70.95 -11.73
C PHE A 33 -40.56 70.16 -11.48
N SER A 34 -39.58 70.77 -10.82
CA SER A 34 -38.34 70.08 -10.40
C SER A 34 -38.61 68.90 -9.46
N LYS A 35 -39.56 69.03 -8.52
CA LYS A 35 -39.95 67.91 -7.62
C LYS A 35 -40.64 66.77 -8.35
N TYR A 36 -41.52 67.08 -9.32
CA TYR A 36 -42.13 66.05 -10.16
C TYR A 36 -41.09 65.32 -11.00
N TYR A 37 -40.16 66.06 -11.61
CA TYR A 37 -39.07 65.47 -12.38
C TYR A 37 -38.16 64.60 -11.51
N GLN A 38 -37.77 65.08 -10.33
CA GLN A 38 -36.97 64.29 -9.37
C GLN A 38 -37.71 63.01 -8.94
N SER A 39 -39.01 63.11 -8.62
CA SER A 39 -39.81 61.95 -8.23
C SER A 39 -39.91 60.90 -9.35
N PHE A 40 -40.00 61.36 -10.61
CA PHE A 40 -39.99 60.46 -11.77
C PHE A 40 -38.63 59.78 -11.92
N ALA A 41 -37.53 60.53 -11.84
CA ALA A 41 -36.17 60.00 -11.93
C ALA A 41 -35.85 59.01 -10.78
N ASP A 42 -36.30 59.30 -9.55
CA ASP A 42 -36.15 58.41 -8.40
C ASP A 42 -36.93 57.11 -8.60
N ARG A 43 -38.15 57.19 -9.16
CA ARG A 43 -38.99 56.01 -9.45
C ARG A 43 -38.35 55.13 -10.52
N ASP A 44 -37.87 55.73 -11.60
CA ASP A 44 -37.14 55.02 -12.67
C ASP A 44 -35.88 54.36 -12.13
N THR A 45 -35.08 55.08 -11.33
CA THR A 45 -33.89 54.54 -10.67
C THR A 45 -34.22 53.36 -9.76
N ALA A 46 -35.29 53.46 -8.97
CA ALA A 46 -35.73 52.38 -8.08
C ALA A 46 -36.27 51.16 -8.87
N GLU A 47 -36.98 51.37 -9.97
CA GLU A 47 -37.44 50.30 -10.86
C GLU A 47 -36.25 49.57 -11.51
N ASN A 48 -35.27 50.32 -12.01
CA ASN A 48 -34.04 49.78 -12.56
C ASN A 48 -33.24 49.00 -11.50
N LEU A 49 -33.05 49.55 -10.30
CA LEU A 49 -32.35 48.86 -9.21
C LEU A 49 -33.04 47.56 -8.80
N ARG A 50 -34.39 47.54 -8.74
CA ARG A 50 -35.16 46.32 -8.46
C ARG A 50 -34.98 45.29 -9.57
N HIS A 51 -34.99 45.71 -10.83
CA HIS A 51 -34.76 44.84 -11.96
C HIS A 51 -33.35 44.23 -11.94
N GLU A 52 -32.33 45.06 -11.74
CA GLU A 52 -30.93 44.62 -11.62
C GLU A 52 -30.72 43.68 -10.43
N SER A 53 -31.31 44.01 -9.27
CA SER A 53 -31.23 43.15 -8.08
C SER A 53 -31.84 41.78 -8.31
N LYS A 54 -33.03 41.71 -8.95
CA LYS A 54 -33.68 40.44 -9.29
C LYS A 54 -32.85 39.62 -10.27
N LYS A 55 -32.29 40.28 -11.29
CA LYS A 55 -31.40 39.65 -12.26
C LYS A 55 -30.14 39.10 -11.58
N LEU A 56 -29.50 39.90 -10.72
CA LEU A 56 -28.31 39.50 -9.96
C LEU A 56 -28.59 38.29 -9.06
N ILE A 57 -29.73 38.26 -8.37
CA ILE A 57 -30.14 37.12 -7.55
C ILE A 57 -30.28 35.87 -8.43
N SER A 58 -31.01 35.96 -9.54
CA SER A 58 -31.23 34.83 -10.45
C SER A 58 -29.92 34.31 -11.06
N ASP A 59 -29.05 35.22 -11.52
CA ASP A 59 -27.75 34.86 -12.11
C ASP A 59 -26.83 34.22 -11.07
N THR A 60 -26.84 34.74 -9.83
CA THR A 60 -26.05 34.20 -8.71
C THR A 60 -26.56 32.83 -8.28
N GLU A 61 -27.87 32.65 -8.20
CA GLU A 61 -28.50 31.37 -7.85
C GLU A 61 -28.15 30.30 -8.88
N LYS A 62 -28.33 30.60 -10.17
CA LYS A 62 -27.97 29.69 -11.26
C LYS A 62 -26.49 29.31 -11.21
N ARG A 63 -25.60 30.29 -11.10
CA ARG A 63 -24.15 30.03 -11.01
C ARG A 63 -23.79 29.16 -9.80
N THR A 64 -24.47 29.39 -8.66
CA THR A 64 -24.28 28.59 -7.45
C THR A 64 -24.71 27.14 -7.67
N GLN A 65 -25.89 26.93 -8.26
CA GLN A 65 -26.41 25.59 -8.57
C GLN A 65 -25.48 24.84 -9.54
N ASP A 66 -25.06 25.49 -10.63
CA ASP A 66 -24.16 24.89 -11.62
C ASP A 66 -22.81 24.51 -10.99
N THR A 67 -22.24 25.38 -10.15
CA THR A 67 -20.97 25.11 -9.44
C THR A 67 -21.10 23.98 -8.43
N GLN A 68 -22.23 23.92 -7.71
CA GLN A 68 -22.52 22.86 -6.74
C GLN A 68 -22.70 21.51 -7.43
N ALA A 69 -23.43 21.48 -8.56
CA ALA A 69 -23.62 20.27 -9.36
C ALA A 69 -22.28 19.72 -9.88
N GLU A 70 -21.43 20.58 -10.44
CA GLU A 70 -20.10 20.19 -10.92
C GLU A 70 -19.20 19.70 -9.78
N SER A 71 -19.21 20.38 -8.63
CA SER A 71 -18.43 19.95 -7.45
C SER A 71 -18.90 18.59 -6.92
N THR A 72 -20.21 18.36 -6.89
CA THR A 72 -20.80 17.09 -6.47
C THR A 72 -20.42 15.97 -7.43
N LYS A 73 -20.45 16.24 -8.74
CA LYS A 73 -20.02 15.30 -9.77
C LYS A 73 -18.55 14.90 -9.60
N ARG A 74 -17.65 15.87 -9.47
CA ARG A 74 -16.21 15.62 -9.27
C ARG A 74 -15.91 14.84 -7.99
N LEU A 75 -16.66 15.11 -6.92
CA LEU A 75 -16.54 14.35 -5.69
C LEU A 75 -16.99 12.89 -5.88
N GLY A 76 -18.02 12.66 -6.68
CA GLY A 76 -18.45 11.33 -7.09
C GLY A 76 -17.39 10.57 -7.89
N GLU A 77 -16.74 11.23 -8.85
CA GLU A 77 -15.62 10.66 -9.63
C GLU A 77 -14.46 10.27 -8.71
N ARG A 78 -14.04 11.19 -7.83
CA ARG A 78 -12.98 10.95 -6.83
C ARG A 78 -13.33 9.79 -5.89
N LEU A 79 -14.58 9.63 -5.49
CA LEU A 79 -15.01 8.50 -4.66
C LEU A 79 -14.81 7.15 -5.36
N GLN A 80 -15.08 7.07 -6.67
CA GLN A 80 -14.82 5.87 -7.46
C GLN A 80 -13.32 5.55 -7.51
N ASP A 81 -12.49 6.56 -7.75
CA ASP A 81 -11.04 6.39 -7.83
C ASP A 81 -10.44 5.91 -6.49
N ILE A 82 -10.83 6.53 -5.37
CA ILE A 82 -10.36 6.12 -4.05
C ILE A 82 -10.85 4.71 -3.73
N PHE A 83 -12.11 4.39 -4.07
CA PHE A 83 -12.66 3.06 -3.85
C PHE A 83 -11.88 2.00 -4.63
N PHE A 84 -11.55 2.28 -5.88
CA PHE A 84 -10.71 1.41 -6.71
C PHE A 84 -9.36 1.15 -6.05
N TRP A 85 -8.60 2.20 -5.74
CA TRP A 85 -7.26 2.05 -5.14
C TRP A 85 -7.28 1.35 -3.78
N LYS A 86 -8.27 1.67 -2.94
CA LYS A 86 -8.46 1.00 -1.66
C LYS A 86 -8.77 -0.50 -1.83
N SER A 87 -9.54 -0.86 -2.85
CA SER A 87 -9.89 -2.25 -3.13
C SER A 87 -8.70 -3.03 -3.68
N GLU A 88 -7.93 -2.42 -4.58
CA GLU A 88 -6.70 -3.02 -5.13
C GLU A 88 -5.64 -3.22 -4.04
N LEU A 89 -5.42 -2.23 -3.17
CA LEU A 89 -4.54 -2.36 -2.00
C LEU A 89 -4.97 -3.52 -1.11
N LYS A 90 -6.27 -3.60 -0.78
CA LYS A 90 -6.81 -4.67 0.06
C LYS A 90 -6.55 -6.04 -0.56
N ARG A 91 -6.82 -6.19 -1.86
CA ARG A 91 -6.58 -7.44 -2.59
C ARG A 91 -5.11 -7.84 -2.53
N GLU A 92 -4.21 -6.93 -2.85
CA GLU A 92 -2.77 -7.22 -2.86
C GLU A 92 -2.24 -7.56 -1.45
N ILE A 93 -2.74 -6.89 -0.41
CA ILE A 93 -2.42 -7.21 0.99
C ILE A 93 -2.86 -8.65 1.33
N GLU A 94 -4.09 -9.03 0.95
CA GLU A 94 -4.63 -10.37 1.20
C GLU A 94 -3.82 -11.44 0.45
N ASP A 95 -3.51 -11.21 -0.82
CA ASP A 95 -2.73 -12.13 -1.64
C ASP A 95 -1.28 -12.29 -1.14
N LEU A 96 -0.61 -11.19 -0.78
CA LEU A 96 0.74 -11.23 -0.22
C LEU A 96 0.76 -11.91 1.15
N THR A 97 -0.29 -11.72 1.95
CA THR A 97 -0.44 -12.42 3.24
C THR A 97 -0.57 -13.93 3.03
N ALA A 98 -1.46 -14.36 2.12
CA ALA A 98 -1.65 -15.77 1.80
C ALA A 98 -0.35 -16.43 1.31
N GLU A 99 0.36 -15.78 0.38
CA GLU A 99 1.65 -16.26 -0.13
C GLU A 99 2.72 -16.32 0.97
N THR A 100 2.73 -15.36 1.90
CA THR A 100 3.67 -15.37 3.04
C THR A 100 3.43 -16.56 3.97
N GLU A 101 2.18 -16.98 4.20
CA GLU A 101 1.89 -18.19 4.98
C GLU A 101 2.35 -19.45 4.26
N LEU A 102 2.20 -19.54 2.94
CA LEU A 102 2.74 -20.65 2.15
C LEU A 102 4.26 -20.72 2.24
N LEU A 103 4.95 -19.58 2.18
CA LEU A 103 6.41 -19.53 2.31
C LEU A 103 6.88 -19.90 3.73
N ARG A 104 6.10 -19.58 4.77
CA ARG A 104 6.38 -20.02 6.14
C ARG A 104 6.29 -21.54 6.30
N GLU A 105 5.33 -22.18 5.63
CA GLU A 105 5.26 -23.64 5.65
C GLU A 105 6.47 -24.27 4.94
N GLN A 106 6.92 -23.68 3.82
CA GLN A 106 8.15 -24.12 3.15
C GLN A 106 9.40 -23.91 4.01
N LYS A 107 9.49 -22.80 4.74
CA LYS A 107 10.52 -22.55 5.74
C LYS A 107 10.53 -23.66 6.81
N ARG A 108 9.36 -24.04 7.33
CA ARG A 108 9.23 -25.13 8.32
C ARG A 108 9.72 -26.46 7.76
N ARG A 109 9.45 -26.76 6.48
CA ARG A 109 9.96 -27.97 5.81
C ARG A 109 11.48 -27.99 5.74
N LEU A 110 12.12 -26.85 5.45
CA LEU A 110 13.59 -26.72 5.48
C LEU A 110 14.15 -26.96 6.89
N GLU A 111 13.51 -26.42 7.93
CA GLU A 111 13.91 -26.62 9.33
C GLU A 111 13.85 -28.12 9.70
N VAL A 112 12.75 -28.79 9.38
CA VAL A 112 12.60 -30.23 9.60
C VAL A 112 13.65 -31.05 8.83
N ALA A 113 13.93 -30.69 7.58
CA ALA A 113 14.96 -31.36 6.78
C ALA A 113 16.36 -31.19 7.40
N LEU A 114 16.67 -30.01 7.94
CA LEU A 114 17.94 -29.75 8.63
C LEU A 114 18.09 -30.58 9.91
N ASP A 115 17.03 -30.69 10.72
CA ASP A 115 17.01 -31.51 11.92
C ASP A 115 17.22 -32.99 11.60
N ALA A 116 16.56 -33.50 10.54
CA ALA A 116 16.74 -34.87 10.08
C ALA A 116 18.19 -35.14 9.62
N ASN A 117 18.81 -34.18 8.94
CA ASN A 117 20.21 -34.27 8.52
C ASN A 117 21.20 -34.25 9.69
N GLU A 118 20.85 -33.62 10.82
CA GLU A 118 21.68 -33.65 12.03
C GLU A 118 21.73 -35.05 12.65
N ILE A 119 20.60 -35.76 12.64
CA ILE A 119 20.54 -37.17 13.09
C ILE A 119 21.38 -38.05 12.18
N ALA A 120 21.22 -37.92 10.85
CA ALA A 120 22.00 -38.68 9.88
C ALA A 120 23.50 -38.43 10.05
N PHE A 121 23.90 -37.17 10.23
CA PHE A 121 25.30 -36.81 10.50
C PHE A 121 25.88 -37.52 11.73
N PHE A 122 25.13 -37.54 12.84
CA PHE A 122 25.56 -38.21 14.07
C PHE A 122 25.74 -39.71 13.86
N ILE A 123 24.80 -40.37 13.19
CA ILE A 123 24.86 -41.82 12.92
C ILE A 123 26.05 -42.17 12.03
N THR A 124 26.26 -41.43 10.93
CA THR A 124 27.40 -41.66 10.03
C THR A 124 28.73 -41.46 10.75
N ASN A 125 28.83 -40.45 11.63
CA ASN A 125 30.03 -40.22 12.42
C ASN A 125 30.27 -41.31 13.48
N ASP A 126 29.24 -41.75 14.22
CA ASP A 126 29.38 -42.85 15.19
C ASP A 126 29.78 -44.16 14.50
N ASN A 127 29.24 -44.42 13.30
CA ASN A 127 29.65 -45.56 12.48
C ASN A 127 31.15 -45.49 12.12
N LEU A 128 31.67 -44.31 11.74
CA LEU A 128 33.11 -44.13 11.49
C LEU A 128 33.93 -44.36 12.76
N GLU A 129 33.55 -43.76 13.90
CA GLU A 129 34.24 -43.96 15.18
C GLU A 129 34.28 -45.42 15.61
N ASN A 130 33.17 -46.16 15.43
CA ASN A 130 33.12 -47.59 15.75
C ASN A 130 34.08 -48.40 14.88
N ARG A 131 34.32 -47.98 13.64
CA ARG A 131 35.25 -48.65 12.73
C ARG A 131 36.70 -48.39 13.10
N GLU A 132 37.02 -47.21 13.63
CA GLU A 132 38.34 -46.88 14.18
C GLU A 132 38.69 -47.69 15.44
N ARG A 133 37.68 -48.20 16.16
CA ARG A 133 37.87 -49.04 17.36
C ARG A 133 38.23 -50.50 17.07
N ARG A 134 38.22 -50.93 15.79
CA ARG A 134 38.64 -52.29 15.41
C ARG A 134 40.10 -52.54 15.79
N GLN A 135 40.44 -53.79 16.11
CA GLN A 135 41.74 -54.13 16.70
C GLN A 135 42.60 -54.96 15.74
N GLY A 136 43.91 -54.69 15.77
CA GLY A 136 44.89 -55.50 15.05
C GLY A 136 44.61 -55.58 13.54
N PRO A 137 44.68 -56.78 12.94
CA PRO A 137 44.45 -56.96 11.51
C PRO A 137 43.05 -56.59 11.01
N ASP A 138 42.06 -56.43 11.89
CA ASP A 138 40.69 -56.03 11.51
C ASP A 138 40.54 -54.50 11.34
N LEU A 139 41.52 -53.72 11.81
CA LEU A 139 41.59 -52.27 11.57
C LEU A 139 42.05 -52.01 10.14
N VAL A 140 41.13 -52.20 9.20
CA VAL A 140 41.37 -52.09 7.76
C VAL A 140 40.52 -50.98 7.18
N LYS A 141 41.15 -50.10 6.42
CA LYS A 141 40.43 -49.17 5.54
C LYS A 141 39.74 -49.98 4.44
N ASP A 142 38.41 -50.06 4.49
CA ASP A 142 37.61 -50.82 3.53
C ASP A 142 36.55 -49.93 2.86
N GLU A 143 35.81 -50.51 1.93
CA GLU A 143 34.80 -49.80 1.14
C GLU A 143 33.71 -49.15 2.00
N VAL A 144 33.37 -49.72 3.16
CA VAL A 144 32.38 -49.12 4.07
C VAL A 144 32.89 -47.81 4.64
N GLU A 145 34.17 -47.76 5.03
CA GLU A 145 34.79 -46.52 5.51
C GLU A 145 34.82 -45.44 4.43
N ASP A 146 35.18 -45.81 3.19
CA ASP A 146 35.20 -44.87 2.06
C ASP A 146 33.80 -44.36 1.68
N GLU A 147 32.75 -45.18 1.79
CA GLU A 147 31.37 -44.76 1.55
C GLU A 147 30.82 -43.90 2.70
N LEU A 148 31.16 -44.20 3.96
CA LEU A 148 30.75 -43.40 5.12
C LEU A 148 31.41 -42.01 5.12
N ILE A 149 32.68 -41.89 4.72
CA ILE A 149 33.35 -40.59 4.57
C ILE A 149 32.64 -39.75 3.50
N ARG A 150 32.31 -40.37 2.35
CA ARG A 150 31.54 -39.70 1.28
C ARG A 150 30.14 -39.29 1.72
N GLU A 151 29.46 -40.12 2.50
CA GLU A 151 28.17 -39.78 3.09
C GLU A 151 28.27 -38.59 4.04
N LEU A 152 29.31 -38.54 4.88
CA LEU A 152 29.54 -37.42 5.80
C LEU A 152 29.75 -36.10 5.05
N ASP A 153 30.59 -36.11 4.01
CA ASP A 153 30.85 -34.94 3.16
C ASP A 153 29.56 -34.49 2.44
N LEU A 154 28.77 -35.43 1.91
CA LEU A 154 27.49 -35.13 1.27
C LEU A 154 26.50 -34.49 2.26
N ILE A 155 26.33 -35.06 3.46
CA ILE A 155 25.45 -34.50 4.50
C ILE A 155 25.87 -33.07 4.85
N GLN A 156 27.17 -32.80 4.99
CA GLN A 156 27.65 -31.44 5.25
C GLN A 156 27.30 -30.47 4.12
N ASN A 157 27.50 -30.88 2.87
CA ASN A 157 27.16 -30.08 1.69
C ASN A 157 25.65 -29.79 1.62
N VAL A 158 24.81 -30.81 1.81
CA VAL A 158 23.35 -30.69 1.84
C VAL A 158 22.92 -29.72 2.95
N ARG A 159 23.43 -29.87 4.17
CA ARG A 159 23.15 -28.93 5.28
C ARG A 159 23.53 -27.49 4.92
N GLY A 160 24.64 -27.30 4.22
CA GLY A 160 25.07 -25.99 3.73
C GLY A 160 24.13 -25.37 2.69
N VAL A 161 23.59 -26.18 1.77
CA VAL A 161 22.57 -25.73 0.81
C VAL A 161 21.27 -25.38 1.54
N LEU A 162 20.75 -26.28 2.37
CA LEU A 162 19.50 -26.08 3.11
C LEU A 162 19.53 -24.84 4.02
N LYS A 163 20.64 -24.57 4.73
CA LYS A 163 20.82 -23.37 5.56
C LYS A 163 20.76 -22.08 4.73
N ARG A 164 21.46 -22.04 3.59
CA ARG A 164 21.45 -20.86 2.71
C ARG A 164 20.06 -20.59 2.15
N THR A 165 19.33 -21.63 1.75
CA THR A 165 17.96 -21.51 1.26
C THR A 165 17.00 -21.08 2.38
N LEU A 166 17.21 -21.56 3.61
CA LEU A 166 16.45 -21.14 4.79
C LEU A 166 16.64 -19.64 5.08
N ASP A 167 17.87 -19.14 5.01
CA ASP A 167 18.17 -17.71 5.19
C ASP A 167 17.51 -16.84 4.12
N GLN A 168 17.45 -17.32 2.87
CA GLN A 168 16.71 -16.67 1.80
C GLN A 168 15.20 -16.60 2.11
N ALA A 169 14.60 -17.70 2.58
CA ALA A 169 13.19 -17.75 2.97
C ALA A 169 12.88 -16.79 4.12
N ILE A 170 13.72 -16.77 5.16
CA ILE A 170 13.59 -15.84 6.30
C ILE A 170 13.66 -14.38 5.83
N THR A 171 14.61 -14.08 4.96
CA THR A 171 14.78 -12.73 4.41
C THR A 171 13.57 -12.32 3.58
N GLN A 172 13.06 -13.21 2.72
CA GLN A 172 11.90 -12.92 1.89
C GLN A 172 10.64 -12.71 2.73
N ILE A 173 10.42 -13.50 3.79
CA ILE A 173 9.29 -13.30 4.73
C ILE A 173 9.35 -11.90 5.37
N ARG A 174 10.55 -11.40 5.70
CA ARG A 174 10.70 -10.03 6.23
C ARG A 174 10.34 -8.97 5.18
N LYS A 175 10.82 -9.12 3.94
CA LYS A 175 10.46 -8.21 2.85
C LYS A 175 8.96 -8.18 2.59
N ASN A 176 8.30 -9.34 2.58
CA ASN A 176 6.84 -9.41 2.44
C ASN A 176 6.13 -8.64 3.56
N ARG A 177 6.60 -8.78 4.81
CA ARG A 177 6.02 -8.04 5.95
C ARG A 177 6.17 -6.54 5.77
N ASP A 178 7.36 -6.08 5.39
CA ASP A 178 7.64 -4.65 5.25
C ASP A 178 6.82 -4.05 4.07
N ALA A 179 6.68 -4.78 2.95
CA ALA A 179 5.82 -4.37 1.85
C ALA A 179 4.34 -4.33 2.24
N LYS A 180 3.87 -5.33 3.01
CA LYS A 180 2.52 -5.39 3.56
C LYS A 180 2.22 -4.19 4.46
N GLU A 181 3.13 -3.85 5.38
CA GLU A 181 2.97 -2.71 6.30
C GLU A 181 2.80 -1.38 5.53
N LEU A 182 3.62 -1.16 4.49
CA LEU A 182 3.51 0.03 3.64
C LEU A 182 2.16 0.10 2.91
N MET A 183 1.66 -1.03 2.39
CA MET A 183 0.34 -1.09 1.75
C MET A 183 -0.80 -0.91 2.74
N GLU A 184 -0.70 -1.45 3.96
CA GLU A 184 -1.71 -1.27 5.02
C GLU A 184 -1.81 0.19 5.47
N MET A 185 -0.68 0.89 5.57
CA MET A 185 -0.65 2.32 5.88
C MET A 185 -1.34 3.13 4.76
N ASP A 186 -0.99 2.89 3.49
CA ASP A 186 -1.64 3.56 2.35
C ASP A 186 -3.14 3.23 2.30
N TRP A 187 -3.52 1.97 2.56
CA TRP A 187 -4.92 1.56 2.62
C TRP A 187 -5.70 2.32 3.70
N SER A 188 -5.11 2.49 4.88
CA SER A 188 -5.69 3.27 5.98
C SER A 188 -5.93 4.73 5.56
N ASP A 189 -4.95 5.35 4.92
CA ASP A 189 -5.08 6.73 4.41
C ASP A 189 -6.19 6.84 3.35
N LYS A 190 -6.25 5.88 2.41
CA LYS A 190 -7.34 5.81 1.41
C LYS A 190 -8.70 5.59 2.06
N TYR A 191 -8.77 4.77 3.11
CA TYR A 191 -10.00 4.48 3.83
C TYR A 191 -10.55 5.73 4.53
N GLU A 192 -9.71 6.48 5.25
CA GLU A 192 -10.15 7.71 5.91
C GLU A 192 -10.49 8.81 4.90
N ALA A 193 -9.71 8.96 3.82
CA ALA A 193 -10.04 9.91 2.74
C ALA A 193 -11.41 9.58 2.11
N TYR A 194 -11.65 8.30 1.79
CA TYR A 194 -12.94 7.84 1.28
C TYR A 194 -14.09 8.20 2.21
N LYS A 195 -13.93 7.96 3.52
CA LYS A 195 -14.95 8.24 4.53
C LYS A 195 -15.26 9.73 4.66
N ILE A 196 -14.25 10.59 4.60
CA ILE A 196 -14.40 12.04 4.58
C ILE A 196 -15.19 12.47 3.33
N ASP A 197 -14.82 11.94 2.16
CA ASP A 197 -15.45 12.30 0.89
C ASP A 197 -16.90 11.81 0.79
N VAL A 198 -17.20 10.60 1.30
CA VAL A 198 -18.58 10.09 1.39
C VAL A 198 -19.43 11.00 2.26
N LYS A 199 -18.90 11.41 3.43
CA LYS A 199 -19.59 12.35 4.32
C LYS A 199 -19.80 13.71 3.63
N GLY A 200 -18.79 14.22 2.92
CA GLY A 200 -18.87 15.46 2.15
C GLY A 200 -19.91 15.39 1.05
N GLY A 201 -20.00 14.28 0.32
CA GLY A 201 -20.96 14.07 -0.77
C GLY A 201 -22.41 13.95 -0.29
N GLY A 202 -22.62 13.62 0.99
CA GLY A 202 -23.94 13.62 1.61
C GLY A 202 -24.42 15.00 2.08
N LEU A 203 -23.57 16.03 2.06
CA LEU A 203 -23.94 17.39 2.48
C LEU A 203 -24.75 18.11 1.40
N ASN A 204 -25.72 18.90 1.84
CA ASN A 204 -26.57 19.71 0.97
C ASN A 204 -26.93 21.05 1.64
N ASN A 205 -27.66 21.91 0.93
CA ASN A 205 -28.00 23.25 1.40
C ASN A 205 -28.92 23.28 2.65
N GLN A 206 -29.49 22.14 3.05
CA GLN A 206 -30.32 22.00 4.25
C GLN A 206 -29.54 21.43 5.44
N SER A 207 -28.26 21.09 5.25
CA SER A 207 -27.43 20.49 6.29
C SER A 207 -27.07 21.54 7.35
N THR A 208 -27.40 21.26 8.61
CA THR A 208 -27.29 22.21 9.73
C THR A 208 -25.88 22.36 10.30
N ASN A 209 -24.95 21.52 9.87
CA ASN A 209 -23.56 21.44 10.32
C ASN A 209 -22.55 22.02 9.32
N ILE A 210 -23.00 22.89 8.40
CA ILE A 210 -22.14 23.59 7.45
C ILE A 210 -21.93 25.03 7.93
N GLN A 211 -20.68 25.47 8.00
CA GLN A 211 -20.32 26.84 8.37
C GLN A 211 -19.21 27.36 7.45
N TYR A 212 -19.17 28.67 7.23
CA TYR A 212 -18.07 29.30 6.50
C TYR A 212 -16.85 29.43 7.40
N HIS A 213 -15.76 28.76 7.01
CA HIS A 213 -14.47 28.85 7.71
C HIS A 213 -13.49 29.68 6.88
N PRO A 214 -13.04 30.85 7.38
CA PRO A 214 -12.03 31.65 6.69
C PRO A 214 -10.75 30.84 6.45
N ASN A 215 -10.14 30.98 5.27
CA ASN A 215 -8.94 30.25 4.83
C ASN A 215 -9.13 28.76 4.51
N SER A 216 -10.35 28.21 4.48
CA SER A 216 -10.59 26.81 4.10
C SER A 216 -10.15 26.45 2.67
N SER A 217 -9.90 27.46 1.84
CA SER A 217 -9.46 27.33 0.44
C SER A 217 -7.95 27.52 0.25
N LYS A 218 -7.16 27.69 1.32
CA LYS A 218 -5.70 27.75 1.20
C LYS A 218 -5.15 26.36 0.93
N PHE A 219 -4.52 26.18 -0.22
CA PHE A 219 -3.70 25.01 -0.51
C PHE A 219 -2.35 25.17 0.16
N GLU A 220 -1.91 24.15 0.89
CA GLU A 220 -0.54 24.10 1.44
C GLU A 220 0.42 23.59 0.38
N ASP A 221 1.65 24.12 0.35
CA ASP A 221 2.66 23.81 -0.67
C ASP A 221 3.09 22.33 -0.70
N ASN A 222 2.81 21.57 0.37
CA ASN A 222 3.15 20.15 0.51
C ASN A 222 1.96 19.19 0.26
N THR A 223 0.92 19.64 -0.43
CA THR A 223 -0.25 18.79 -0.74
C THR A 223 0.02 17.88 -1.95
N SER A 224 -0.46 16.64 -1.87
CA SER A 224 -0.42 15.69 -2.98
C SER A 224 -1.39 16.08 -4.09
N THR A 225 -1.03 15.77 -5.34
CA THR A 225 -1.94 15.87 -6.48
C THR A 225 -2.65 14.53 -6.68
N PRO A 226 -3.81 14.49 -7.36
CA PRO A 226 -4.48 13.24 -7.68
C PRO A 226 -3.56 12.23 -8.38
N GLU A 227 -2.70 12.71 -9.28
CA GLU A 227 -1.74 11.90 -10.02
C GLU A 227 -0.64 11.36 -9.10
N SER A 228 -0.05 12.20 -8.24
CA SER A 228 0.99 11.73 -7.33
C SER A 228 0.45 10.77 -6.28
N TRP A 229 -0.82 10.93 -5.87
CA TRP A 229 -1.49 10.05 -4.93
C TRP A 229 -1.80 8.68 -5.53
N ALA A 230 -2.27 8.63 -6.78
CA ALA A 230 -2.46 7.39 -7.52
C ALA A 230 -1.13 6.68 -7.80
N GLN A 231 -0.10 7.44 -8.21
CA GLN A 231 1.23 6.90 -8.47
C GLN A 231 1.88 6.29 -7.22
N PHE A 232 1.71 6.94 -6.06
CA PHE A 232 2.19 6.40 -4.79
C PHE A 232 1.60 5.01 -4.50
N THR A 233 0.28 4.87 -4.63
CA THR A 233 -0.40 3.60 -4.41
C THR A 233 0.00 2.55 -5.45
N HIS A 234 0.06 2.93 -6.72
CA HIS A 234 0.54 2.03 -7.77
C HIS A 234 1.94 1.51 -7.48
N CYS A 235 2.87 2.37 -7.06
CA CYS A 235 4.23 1.97 -6.67
C CYS A 235 4.25 1.00 -5.49
N ASN A 236 3.39 1.19 -4.50
CA ASN A 236 3.30 0.29 -3.34
C ASN A 236 2.76 -1.09 -3.73
N ILE A 237 1.68 -1.13 -4.51
CA ILE A 237 1.11 -2.37 -5.05
C ILE A 237 2.14 -3.11 -5.89
N TYR A 238 2.82 -2.41 -6.81
CA TYR A 238 3.85 -3.02 -7.66
C TYR A 238 4.96 -3.65 -6.83
N LYS A 239 5.44 -2.99 -5.77
CA LYS A 239 6.43 -3.57 -4.86
C LYS A 239 5.89 -4.80 -4.14
N GLY A 240 4.66 -4.75 -3.63
CA GLY A 240 3.99 -5.90 -3.01
C GLY A 240 3.91 -7.10 -3.95
N GLU A 241 3.53 -6.85 -5.21
CA GLU A 241 3.44 -7.88 -6.24
C GLU A 241 4.81 -8.49 -6.57
N GLN A 242 5.87 -7.68 -6.66
CA GLN A 242 7.23 -8.19 -6.86
C GLN A 242 7.67 -9.11 -5.72
N GLU A 243 7.43 -8.72 -4.46
CA GLU A 243 7.76 -9.56 -3.31
C GLU A 243 6.92 -10.85 -3.25
N ARG A 244 5.66 -10.79 -3.69
CA ARG A 244 4.80 -11.98 -3.87
C ARG A 244 5.37 -12.92 -4.93
N ILE A 245 5.75 -12.41 -6.10
CA ILE A 245 6.35 -13.21 -7.18
C ILE A 245 7.68 -13.84 -6.73
N ASN A 246 8.53 -13.08 -6.04
CA ASN A 246 9.77 -13.58 -5.46
C ASN A 246 9.52 -14.74 -4.49
N SER A 247 8.47 -14.64 -3.68
CA SER A 247 8.06 -15.70 -2.75
C SER A 247 7.62 -16.97 -3.48
N ILE A 248 6.80 -16.85 -4.52
CA ILE A 248 6.34 -17.99 -5.34
C ILE A 248 7.54 -18.72 -5.99
N ASN A 249 8.45 -17.96 -6.57
CA ASN A 249 9.67 -18.49 -7.18
C ASN A 249 10.56 -19.18 -6.14
N LEU A 250 10.70 -18.57 -4.95
CA LEU A 250 11.49 -19.15 -3.87
C LEU A 250 10.87 -20.44 -3.33
N ARG A 251 9.54 -20.54 -3.22
CA ARG A 251 8.89 -21.81 -2.85
C ARG A 251 9.20 -22.93 -3.85
N SER A 252 9.15 -22.62 -5.14
CA SER A 252 9.50 -23.59 -6.19
C SER A 252 10.96 -24.03 -6.09
N LEU A 253 11.87 -23.10 -5.81
CA LEU A 253 13.28 -23.41 -5.55
C LEU A 253 13.45 -24.30 -4.31
N ILE A 254 12.72 -24.01 -3.23
CA ILE A 254 12.76 -24.82 -2.00
C ILE A 254 12.31 -26.25 -2.27
N ASP A 255 11.22 -26.43 -3.01
CA ASP A 255 10.71 -27.75 -3.38
C ASP A 255 11.75 -28.56 -4.17
N ASN A 256 12.42 -27.93 -5.14
CA ASN A 256 13.47 -28.58 -5.91
C ASN A 256 14.69 -28.94 -5.05
N VAL A 257 15.16 -28.01 -4.22
CA VAL A 257 16.30 -28.25 -3.32
C VAL A 257 16.00 -29.41 -2.36
N LEU A 258 14.80 -29.45 -1.77
CA LEU A 258 14.40 -30.53 -0.88
C LEU A 258 14.34 -31.88 -1.60
N LEU A 259 13.86 -31.90 -2.85
CA LEU A 259 13.80 -33.11 -3.66
C LEU A 259 15.20 -33.62 -4.02
N GLU A 260 16.02 -32.77 -4.67
CA GLU A 260 17.36 -33.12 -5.15
C GLU A 260 18.24 -33.60 -3.99
N THR A 261 18.27 -32.85 -2.89
CA THR A 261 19.09 -33.24 -1.73
C THR A 261 18.60 -34.52 -1.06
N SER A 262 17.30 -34.79 -1.07
CA SER A 262 16.76 -36.05 -0.56
C SER A 262 17.12 -37.24 -1.46
N GLU A 263 17.14 -37.05 -2.78
CA GLU A 263 17.52 -38.08 -3.74
C GLU A 263 19.01 -38.42 -3.62
N ASP A 264 19.87 -37.40 -3.56
CA ASP A 264 21.32 -37.57 -3.38
C ASP A 264 21.65 -38.34 -2.09
N LEU A 265 21.01 -37.98 -0.97
CA LEU A 265 21.20 -38.66 0.31
C LEU A 265 20.69 -40.10 0.26
N ARG A 266 19.57 -40.35 -0.42
CA ARG A 266 19.01 -41.70 -0.55
C ARG A 266 19.94 -42.60 -1.35
N GLU A 267 20.49 -42.10 -2.46
CA GLU A 267 21.42 -42.85 -3.29
C GLU A 267 22.70 -43.18 -2.50
N GLN A 268 23.24 -42.21 -1.74
CA GLN A 268 24.43 -42.45 -0.93
C GLN A 268 24.17 -43.43 0.21
N TYR A 269 23.01 -43.36 0.86
CA TYR A 269 22.60 -44.36 1.85
C TYR A 269 22.56 -45.77 1.23
N ASP A 270 22.05 -45.93 0.01
CA ASP A 270 22.00 -47.24 -0.64
C ASP A 270 23.40 -47.78 -0.94
N ARG A 271 24.35 -46.90 -1.33
CA ARG A 271 25.77 -47.29 -1.51
C ARG A 271 26.40 -47.74 -0.19
N VAL A 272 26.21 -46.99 0.89
CA VAL A 272 26.73 -47.34 2.22
C VAL A 272 26.18 -48.69 2.69
N ASN A 273 24.87 -48.93 2.55
CA ASN A 273 24.27 -50.21 2.94
C ASN A 273 24.76 -51.38 2.08
N ALA A 274 24.94 -51.17 0.77
CA ALA A 274 25.51 -52.19 -0.11
C ALA A 274 26.95 -52.53 0.27
N ALA A 275 27.77 -51.55 0.68
CA ALA A 275 29.10 -51.79 1.21
C ALA A 275 29.06 -52.56 2.53
N PHE A 276 28.18 -52.19 3.46
CA PHE A 276 28.01 -52.91 4.73
C PHE A 276 27.60 -54.37 4.52
N ASN A 277 26.63 -54.64 3.64
CA ASN A 277 26.17 -55.99 3.34
C ASN A 277 27.31 -56.87 2.79
N ARG A 278 28.07 -56.35 1.82
CA ARG A 278 29.25 -57.05 1.29
C ARG A 278 30.27 -57.34 2.38
N ARG A 279 30.55 -56.36 3.25
CA ARG A 279 31.52 -56.53 4.35
C ARG A 279 31.07 -57.57 5.37
N LEU A 280 29.77 -57.64 5.66
CA LEU A 280 29.18 -58.65 6.53
C LEU A 280 29.28 -60.06 5.93
N GLU A 281 29.04 -60.19 4.62
CA GLU A 281 29.20 -61.47 3.89
C GLU A 281 30.66 -61.96 3.94
N GLU A 282 31.62 -61.08 3.63
CA GLU A 282 33.05 -61.38 3.73
C GLU A 282 33.46 -61.85 5.13
N MET A 283 33.00 -61.13 6.16
CA MET A 283 33.31 -61.46 7.55
C MET A 283 32.68 -62.79 7.98
N SER A 284 31.44 -63.06 7.55
CA SER A 284 30.77 -64.32 7.85
C SER A 284 31.44 -65.51 7.17
N ASP A 285 31.88 -65.36 5.92
CA ASP A 285 32.61 -66.39 5.19
C ASP A 285 33.98 -66.65 5.81
N ALA A 286 34.72 -65.60 6.16
CA ALA A 286 36.01 -65.71 6.85
C ALA A 286 35.85 -66.44 8.20
N LYS A 287 34.83 -66.08 8.99
CA LYS A 287 34.51 -66.78 10.25
C LYS A 287 34.18 -68.25 10.00
N ALA A 288 33.32 -68.57 9.03
CA ALA A 288 32.94 -69.95 8.73
C ALA A 288 34.15 -70.80 8.32
N LYS A 289 35.08 -70.24 7.53
CA LYS A 289 36.35 -70.89 7.17
C LYS A 289 37.24 -71.13 8.38
N LEU A 290 37.41 -70.14 9.26
CA LEU A 290 38.18 -70.29 10.50
C LEU A 290 37.56 -71.37 11.41
N ASP A 291 36.24 -71.35 11.61
CA ASP A 291 35.53 -72.35 12.41
C ASP A 291 35.67 -73.76 11.81
N HIS A 292 35.73 -73.89 10.48
CA HIS A 292 35.98 -75.17 9.82
C HIS A 292 37.41 -75.68 10.03
N HIS A 293 38.41 -74.79 9.95
CA HIS A 293 39.83 -75.16 10.12
C HIS A 293 40.25 -75.38 11.57
N LEU A 294 39.46 -74.91 12.54
CA LEU A 294 39.67 -75.14 13.98
C LEU A 294 39.03 -76.43 14.49
N ARG A 295 38.26 -77.15 13.66
CA ARG A 295 37.72 -78.48 13.96
C ARG A 295 38.66 -79.58 13.51
#